data_AF-M4CRT0-F1
#
_entry.id   AF-M4CRT0-F1
#
_cell.length_a   1.000
_cell.length_b   1.000
_cell.length_c   1.000
_cell.angle_alpha   90.00
_cell.angle_beta   90.00
_cell.angle_gamma   90.00
#
_symmetry.space_group_name_H-M   'P 1'
#
loop_
_entity.id
_entity.type
_entity.pdbx_description
1 polymer ?
#
loop_
_entity_poly.entity_id
_entity_poly.type
_entity_poly.pdbx_seq_one_letter_code
_entity_poly.pdbx_strand_id
1 'polypeptide(L)'
;MEECRFETSELQASFMMSTPLWSNSWILCNAADSAGNIQIQHVAGIMYVALPKVEMNQPGSLVDVEVVGDGFFSALSSSLPSGEPPLMVNGAIRDLFVSSGRLIQTQITQGLEVEETKQVVITGHSTGGALAALTALWLLSQPSPPPFRLLCISFGSPLLGNQSLSSSVTRSRLAHKFCHVVSVHDHVPRGNDDRFWPFGTYLFCSDSGGLCLDNADSVRGMFRILNSTGTPNIEEHQRYGHYVSTLSHQFLISRTFRGGRISDNSYEAGVALAVESLGFSNDQPSGVSVKECIETATTISRAPILRSSELAIELGNVVPYRLEIQWYKDSCEASPKKLGYYDNFKNFSNQRELRVNMSRAKLAKFWDGVFEMVEKNELPFDFHLGKKWVYASQFYQLLAEPLDIAYFYKYTYSRTTGHYMKTGNRPKRYEVIDKWWKARGEPHKEKRARTRYASTTQDTCFWAKLEEAKECLDDLTCESSDAQKQTLLRKKIYEFERYSATLVKMKEVSKDVLATNSSYNVWVKKLSEFKSKMSNGVIDESDAMET
;
A
#
# COMPACT_ATOMS: atom_id res chain seq x y z
N MET A 1 -10.77 12.86 -30.16
CA MET A 1 -9.44 13.26 -29.66
C MET A 1 -9.25 12.76 -28.22
N GLU A 2 -9.53 11.48 -27.97
CA GLU A 2 -8.99 10.73 -26.82
C GLU A 2 -7.74 10.00 -27.35
N GLU A 3 -6.78 10.79 -27.85
CA GLU A 3 -5.50 10.28 -28.30
C GLU A 3 -4.66 9.93 -27.07
N CYS A 4 -4.00 8.76 -27.12
CA CYS A 4 -3.23 8.12 -26.05
C CYS A 4 -2.55 9.12 -25.09
N ARG A 5 -3.12 9.32 -23.90
CA ARG A 5 -2.45 9.97 -22.75
C ARG A 5 -1.45 9.04 -22.06
N PHE A 6 -0.83 8.14 -22.81
CA PHE A 6 0.11 7.17 -22.27
C PHE A 6 1.43 7.36 -22.98
N GLU A 7 2.39 7.89 -22.24
CA GLU A 7 3.78 8.01 -22.67
C GLU A 7 4.29 6.62 -23.06
N THR A 8 5.02 6.54 -24.16
CA THR A 8 5.64 5.29 -24.59
C THR A 8 6.69 4.88 -23.55
N SER A 9 6.92 3.59 -23.40
CA SER A 9 7.99 3.05 -22.55
C SER A 9 9.38 3.58 -22.92
N GLU A 10 9.56 4.04 -24.16
CA GLU A 10 10.73 4.77 -24.64
C GLU A 10 10.80 6.20 -24.09
N LEU A 11 9.72 6.97 -24.14
CA LEU A 11 9.66 8.32 -23.57
C LEU A 11 9.88 8.28 -22.05
N GLN A 12 9.32 7.27 -21.37
CA GLN A 12 9.57 7.03 -19.94
C GLN A 12 11.05 6.82 -19.65
N ALA A 13 11.76 6.00 -20.46
CA ALA A 13 13.19 5.74 -20.27
C ALA A 13 14.02 7.02 -20.44
N SER A 14 13.74 7.79 -21.50
CA SER A 14 14.40 9.07 -21.77
C SER A 14 14.13 10.10 -20.67
N PHE A 15 12.87 10.20 -20.20
CA PHE A 15 12.50 11.10 -19.10
C PHE A 15 13.21 10.72 -17.79
N MET A 16 13.21 9.43 -17.42
CA MET A 16 13.91 8.94 -16.22
C MET A 16 15.38 9.34 -16.25
N MET A 17 16.07 9.07 -17.36
CA MET A 17 17.50 9.36 -17.54
C MET A 17 17.83 10.86 -17.64
N SER A 18 16.85 11.71 -17.97
CA SER A 18 17.01 13.18 -17.92
C SER A 18 17.07 13.74 -16.49
N THR A 19 16.66 12.95 -15.49
CA THR A 19 16.75 13.36 -14.09
C THR A 19 18.15 13.10 -13.51
N PRO A 20 18.63 13.89 -12.53
CA PRO A 20 19.96 13.70 -11.96
C PRO A 20 20.09 12.41 -11.11
N LEU A 21 18.99 11.68 -10.87
CA LEU A 21 19.01 10.47 -10.04
C LEU A 21 19.93 9.40 -10.63
N TRP A 22 19.87 9.15 -11.93
CA TRP A 22 20.65 8.11 -12.59
C TRP A 22 22.12 8.50 -12.76
N SER A 23 22.40 9.75 -13.13
CA SER A 23 23.77 10.25 -13.28
C SER A 23 24.51 10.32 -11.95
N ASN A 24 23.88 10.85 -10.90
CA ASN A 24 24.46 10.86 -9.55
C ASN A 24 24.68 9.44 -9.02
N SER A 25 23.72 8.54 -9.25
CA SER A 25 23.85 7.14 -8.84
C SER A 25 25.05 6.47 -9.52
N TRP A 26 25.20 6.63 -10.85
CA TRP A 26 26.32 6.05 -11.58
C TRP A 26 27.68 6.63 -11.16
N ILE A 27 27.77 7.95 -10.97
CA ILE A 27 28.99 8.61 -10.46
C ILE A 27 29.40 8.00 -9.11
N LEU A 28 28.43 7.82 -8.21
CA LEU A 28 28.70 7.27 -6.89
C LEU A 28 29.04 5.77 -6.94
N CYS A 29 28.42 4.99 -7.84
CA CYS A 29 28.82 3.60 -8.11
C CYS A 29 30.30 3.50 -8.49
N ASN A 30 30.77 4.33 -9.43
CA ASN A 30 32.18 4.31 -9.84
C ASN A 30 33.12 4.70 -8.69
N ALA A 31 32.72 5.65 -7.84
CA ALA A 31 33.48 6.04 -6.67
C ALA A 31 33.56 4.88 -5.66
N ALA A 32 32.45 4.17 -5.41
CA ALA A 32 32.41 3.01 -4.53
C ALA A 32 33.27 1.85 -5.05
N ASP A 33 33.14 1.52 -6.34
CA ASP A 33 33.94 0.48 -7.00
C ASP A 33 35.44 0.81 -6.95
N SER A 34 35.82 2.07 -7.18
CA SER A 34 37.21 2.52 -7.13
C SER A 34 37.80 2.47 -5.71
N ALA A 35 36.99 2.81 -4.70
CA ALA A 35 37.40 2.80 -3.30
C ALA A 35 37.32 1.41 -2.64
N GLY A 36 36.58 0.47 -3.24
CA GLY A 36 36.31 -0.85 -2.67
C GLY A 36 35.49 -0.81 -1.38
N ASN A 37 34.74 0.27 -1.14
CA ASN A 37 33.93 0.45 0.07
C ASN A 37 32.64 1.23 -0.23
N ILE A 38 31.73 1.24 0.74
CA ILE A 38 30.43 1.93 0.62
C ILE A 38 30.67 3.45 0.59
N GLN A 39 30.02 4.13 -0.36
CA GLN A 39 30.06 5.58 -0.49
C GLN A 39 28.68 6.17 -0.21
N ILE A 40 28.64 7.25 0.56
CA ILE A 40 27.42 8.00 0.88
C ILE A 40 27.58 9.45 0.44
N GLN A 41 26.58 9.96 -0.26
CA GLN A 41 26.55 11.35 -0.70
C GLN A 41 25.17 11.97 -0.48
N HIS A 42 25.13 13.19 0.04
CA HIS A 42 23.89 13.97 0.17
C HIS A 42 23.82 15.03 -0.92
N VAL A 43 22.74 15.02 -1.70
CA VAL A 43 22.47 16.03 -2.73
C VAL A 43 21.00 16.41 -2.69
N ALA A 44 20.71 17.69 -2.45
CA ALA A 44 19.36 18.26 -2.51
C ALA A 44 18.29 17.48 -1.71
N GLY A 45 18.61 17.05 -0.48
CA GLY A 45 17.69 16.30 0.39
C GLY A 45 17.52 14.81 0.02
N ILE A 46 18.37 14.31 -0.89
CA ILE A 46 18.48 12.90 -1.27
C ILE A 46 19.81 12.35 -0.76
N MET A 47 19.74 11.25 -0.01
CA MET A 47 20.91 10.47 0.40
C MET A 47 21.13 9.33 -0.60
N TYR A 48 22.27 9.35 -1.29
CA TYR A 48 22.71 8.27 -2.16
C TYR A 48 23.65 7.36 -1.40
N VAL A 49 23.43 6.05 -1.50
CA VAL A 49 24.24 5.01 -0.86
C VAL A 49 24.67 4.04 -1.95
N ALA A 50 25.94 4.08 -2.35
CA ALA A 50 26.50 3.18 -3.36
C ALA A 50 27.25 2.02 -2.71
N LEU A 51 26.86 0.80 -3.08
CA LEU A 51 27.52 -0.42 -2.63
C LEU A 51 28.53 -0.89 -3.68
N PRO A 52 29.78 -1.19 -3.28
CA PRO A 52 30.83 -1.55 -4.21
C PRO A 52 30.60 -2.93 -4.82
N LYS A 53 31.05 -3.11 -6.05
CA LYS A 53 31.19 -4.42 -6.68
C LYS A 53 32.17 -5.29 -5.89
N VAL A 54 31.75 -6.53 -5.61
CA VAL A 54 32.60 -7.57 -5.04
C VAL A 54 32.68 -8.73 -6.04
N GLU A 55 33.89 -9.18 -6.37
CA GLU A 55 34.09 -10.30 -7.28
C GLU A 55 33.57 -11.61 -6.67
N MET A 56 32.85 -12.38 -7.48
CA MET A 56 32.29 -13.67 -7.07
C MET A 56 33.07 -14.80 -7.71
N ASN A 57 33.59 -15.70 -6.87
CA ASN A 57 34.41 -16.81 -7.33
C ASN A 57 33.58 -18.02 -7.84
N GLN A 58 32.26 -18.03 -7.66
CA GLN A 58 31.36 -19.08 -8.17
C GLN A 58 29.99 -18.54 -8.58
N PRO A 59 29.33 -19.15 -9.59
CA PRO A 59 27.93 -18.85 -9.91
C PRO A 59 27.05 -19.26 -8.73
N GLY A 60 26.40 -18.27 -8.11
CA GLY A 60 25.68 -18.48 -6.85
C GLY A 60 24.49 -19.43 -6.99
N SER A 61 24.42 -20.42 -6.11
CA SER A 61 23.20 -21.21 -5.91
C SER A 61 22.10 -20.34 -5.31
N LEU A 62 20.85 -20.67 -5.61
CA LEU A 62 19.72 -20.10 -4.89
C LEU A 62 19.67 -20.69 -3.48
N VAL A 63 19.56 -19.82 -2.49
CA VAL A 63 19.45 -20.17 -1.07
C VAL A 63 18.31 -19.37 -0.46
N ASP A 64 17.79 -19.86 0.67
CA ASP A 64 16.73 -19.16 1.39
C ASP A 64 17.17 -17.75 1.81
N VAL A 65 16.26 -16.79 1.63
CA VAL A 65 16.45 -15.37 2.01
C VAL A 65 16.52 -15.23 3.53
N GLU A 66 15.70 -16.01 4.24
CA GLU A 66 15.70 -15.99 5.69
C GLU A 66 16.85 -16.82 6.26
N VAL A 67 17.64 -16.18 7.11
CA VAL A 67 18.52 -16.88 8.03
C VAL A 67 17.72 -17.15 9.30
N VAL A 68 17.68 -18.41 9.73
CA VAL A 68 16.94 -18.84 10.93
C VAL A 68 17.34 -17.97 12.13
N GLY A 69 16.38 -17.20 12.67
CA GLY A 69 16.56 -16.39 13.88
C GLY A 69 16.70 -14.88 13.70
N ASP A 70 16.95 -14.38 12.49
CA ASP A 70 17.28 -12.95 12.28
C ASP A 70 16.08 -12.05 11.86
N GLY A 71 15.01 -12.63 11.31
CA GLY A 71 13.76 -11.90 11.03
C GLY A 71 13.81 -10.77 9.98
N PHE A 72 14.93 -10.64 9.26
CA PHE A 72 15.24 -9.52 8.36
C PHE A 72 14.24 -9.27 7.22
N PHE A 73 13.55 -10.31 6.74
CA PHE A 73 12.64 -10.25 5.60
C PHE A 73 11.20 -10.68 5.93
N SER A 74 10.86 -10.68 7.23
CA SER A 74 9.58 -11.21 7.73
C SER A 74 8.33 -10.60 7.07
N ALA A 75 8.35 -9.30 6.73
CA ALA A 75 7.24 -8.66 6.02
C ALA A 75 7.04 -9.23 4.60
N LEU A 76 8.12 -9.44 3.84
CA LEU A 76 8.06 -10.09 2.52
C LEU A 76 7.61 -11.55 2.64
N SER A 77 8.12 -12.29 3.62
CA SER A 77 7.77 -13.69 3.85
C SER A 77 6.31 -13.87 4.28
N SER A 78 5.75 -12.93 5.07
CA SER A 78 4.35 -12.98 5.49
C SER A 78 3.34 -12.85 4.34
N SER A 79 3.80 -12.38 3.19
CA SER A 79 2.96 -12.31 1.99
C SER A 79 2.87 -13.65 1.25
N LEU A 80 3.70 -14.66 1.56
CA LEU A 80 3.68 -15.96 0.86
C LEU A 80 2.36 -16.71 1.10
N PRO A 81 1.66 -17.18 0.05
CA PRO A 81 0.50 -18.06 0.18
C PRO A 81 0.96 -19.44 0.63
N SER A 82 0.05 -20.16 1.29
CA SER A 82 0.29 -21.54 1.70
C SER A 82 0.65 -22.42 0.50
N GLY A 83 1.85 -22.99 0.50
CA GLY A 83 2.33 -23.93 -0.52
C GLY A 83 3.23 -23.32 -1.61
N GLU A 84 3.50 -22.00 -1.60
CA GLU A 84 4.56 -21.44 -2.46
C GLU A 84 5.96 -21.81 -1.93
N PRO A 85 6.96 -22.01 -2.81
CA PRO A 85 8.35 -22.18 -2.40
C PRO A 85 8.86 -20.95 -1.61
N PRO A 86 9.85 -21.12 -0.72
CA PRO A 86 10.42 -20.01 0.03
C PRO A 86 11.03 -18.93 -0.89
N LEU A 87 11.21 -17.74 -0.34
CA LEU A 87 11.89 -16.65 -1.04
C LEU A 87 13.37 -17.01 -1.14
N MET A 88 13.89 -17.18 -2.35
CA MET A 88 15.30 -17.55 -2.52
C MET A 88 16.07 -16.47 -3.28
N VAL A 89 17.33 -16.26 -2.88
CA VAL A 89 18.27 -15.32 -3.50
C VAL A 89 19.60 -16.00 -3.81
N ASN A 90 20.42 -15.34 -4.62
CA ASN A 90 21.79 -15.75 -4.88
C ASN A 90 22.58 -15.82 -3.54
N GLY A 91 23.11 -17.00 -3.21
CA GLY A 91 23.77 -17.22 -1.93
C GLY A 91 25.01 -16.38 -1.70
N ALA A 92 25.82 -16.14 -2.74
CA ALA A 92 26.98 -15.28 -2.61
C ALA A 92 26.57 -13.83 -2.30
N ILE A 93 25.49 -13.32 -2.92
CA ILE A 93 24.96 -11.97 -2.61
C ILE A 93 24.42 -11.92 -1.17
N ARG A 94 23.71 -12.97 -0.74
CA ARG A 94 23.20 -13.06 0.64
C ARG A 94 24.34 -13.07 1.66
N ASP A 95 25.38 -13.85 1.43
CA ASP A 95 26.51 -13.96 2.36
C ASP A 95 27.31 -12.64 2.41
N LEU A 96 27.43 -11.92 1.28
CA LEU A 96 27.94 -10.55 1.24
C LEU A 96 27.06 -9.58 2.04
N PHE A 97 25.73 -9.69 1.93
CA PHE A 97 24.81 -8.90 2.71
C PHE A 97 24.93 -9.17 4.21
N VAL A 98 25.01 -10.44 4.63
CA VAL A 98 25.15 -10.81 6.04
C VAL A 98 26.48 -10.30 6.61
N SER A 99 27.58 -10.47 5.87
CA SER A 99 28.91 -9.99 6.31
C SER A 99 29.01 -8.47 6.36
N SER A 100 28.33 -7.76 5.46
CA SER A 100 28.35 -6.29 5.36
C SER A 100 27.19 -5.60 6.06
N GLY A 101 26.18 -6.34 6.54
CA GLY A 101 24.89 -5.81 6.94
C GLY A 101 24.95 -4.83 8.11
N ARG A 102 25.79 -5.12 9.13
CA ARG A 102 26.01 -4.18 10.26
C ARG A 102 26.64 -2.88 9.81
N LEU A 103 27.60 -2.94 8.88
CA LEU A 103 28.26 -1.74 8.35
C LEU A 103 27.26 -0.91 7.54
N ILE A 104 26.52 -1.55 6.62
CA ILE A 104 25.46 -0.92 5.82
C ILE A 104 24.44 -0.25 6.74
N GLN A 105 23.92 -0.97 7.73
CA GLN A 105 22.96 -0.44 8.70
C GLN A 105 23.50 0.78 9.45
N THR A 106 24.74 0.69 9.96
CA THR A 106 25.37 1.78 10.71
C THR A 106 25.53 3.02 9.85
N GLN A 107 26.05 2.87 8.63
CA GLN A 107 26.29 3.98 7.73
C GLN A 107 24.99 4.63 7.23
N ILE A 108 23.97 3.83 6.91
CA ILE A 108 22.64 4.35 6.55
C ILE A 108 22.03 5.12 7.72
N THR A 109 22.12 4.59 8.95
CA THR A 109 21.57 5.26 10.14
C THR A 109 22.28 6.59 10.40
N GLN A 110 23.61 6.61 10.35
CA GLN A 110 24.41 7.84 10.50
C GLN A 110 24.11 8.87 9.41
N GLY A 111 23.97 8.44 8.15
CA GLY A 111 23.60 9.34 7.06
C GLY A 111 22.19 9.93 7.22
N LEU A 112 21.26 9.18 7.82
CA LEU A 112 19.90 9.66 8.09
C LEU A 112 19.81 10.70 9.21
N GLU A 113 20.82 10.80 10.09
CA GLU A 113 20.87 11.82 11.15
C GLU A 113 21.14 13.24 10.60
N VAL A 114 21.53 13.35 9.33
CA VAL A 114 21.68 14.64 8.65
C VAL A 114 20.28 15.23 8.39
N GLU A 115 20.01 16.41 8.96
CA GLU A 115 18.70 17.07 8.87
C GLU A 115 18.23 17.25 7.41
N GLU A 116 16.94 16.97 7.19
CA GLU A 116 16.17 17.06 5.92
C GLU A 116 16.31 15.94 4.86
N THR A 117 16.79 14.74 5.20
CA THR A 117 16.75 13.60 4.24
C THR A 117 15.31 13.13 3.96
N LYS A 118 14.79 13.42 2.75
CA LYS A 118 13.42 13.05 2.31
C LYS A 118 13.40 11.76 1.49
N GLN A 119 14.51 11.43 0.85
CA GLN A 119 14.65 10.28 -0.04
C GLN A 119 16.02 9.63 0.12
N VAL A 120 16.05 8.31 0.04
CA VAL A 120 17.24 7.48 0.01
C VAL A 120 17.27 6.72 -1.31
N VAL A 121 18.40 6.80 -2.01
CA VAL A 121 18.70 6.04 -3.22
C VAL A 121 19.80 5.05 -2.91
N ILE A 122 19.50 3.76 -2.98
CA ILE A 122 20.51 2.71 -2.86
C ILE A 122 20.91 2.30 -4.27
N THR A 123 22.20 2.28 -4.54
CA THR A 123 22.70 1.99 -5.88
C THR A 123 23.93 1.10 -5.85
N GLY A 124 24.22 0.51 -7.00
CA GLY A 124 25.38 -0.32 -7.18
C GLY A 124 25.49 -0.80 -8.62
N HIS A 125 26.71 -1.11 -9.01
CA HIS A 125 27.06 -1.67 -10.30
C HIS A 125 27.38 -3.16 -10.16
N SER A 126 27.02 -3.98 -11.15
CA SER A 126 27.32 -5.42 -11.17
C SER A 126 26.79 -6.12 -9.90
N THR A 127 27.60 -6.92 -9.21
CA THR A 127 27.26 -7.56 -7.92
C THR A 127 26.90 -6.57 -6.82
N GLY A 128 27.49 -5.37 -6.82
CA GLY A 128 27.12 -4.28 -5.91
C GLY A 128 25.68 -3.83 -6.10
N GLY A 129 25.18 -3.87 -7.34
CA GLY A 129 23.77 -3.56 -7.64
C GLY A 129 22.79 -4.64 -7.21
N ALA A 130 23.18 -5.92 -7.26
CA ALA A 130 22.39 -7.01 -6.68
C ALA A 130 22.37 -6.92 -5.14
N LEU A 131 23.49 -6.55 -4.51
CA LEU A 131 23.58 -6.26 -3.08
C LEU A 131 22.73 -5.02 -2.70
N ALA A 132 22.68 -4.00 -3.55
CA ALA A 132 21.84 -2.81 -3.37
C ALA A 132 20.36 -3.17 -3.37
N ALA A 133 19.93 -4.02 -4.31
CA ALA A 133 18.56 -4.52 -4.37
C ALA A 133 18.18 -5.34 -3.13
N LEU A 134 19.06 -6.24 -2.67
CA LEU A 134 18.83 -7.01 -1.43
C LEU A 134 18.76 -6.10 -0.20
N THR A 135 19.63 -5.09 -0.12
CA THR A 135 19.64 -4.10 0.96
C THR A 135 18.36 -3.27 0.97
N ALA A 136 17.87 -2.85 -0.20
CA ALA A 136 16.62 -2.13 -0.30
C ALA A 136 15.42 -3.00 0.12
N LEU A 137 15.39 -4.29 -0.26
CA LEU A 137 14.37 -5.24 0.19
C LEU A 137 14.37 -5.40 1.72
N TRP A 138 15.56 -5.47 2.33
CA TRP A 138 15.71 -5.55 3.77
C TRP A 138 15.14 -4.32 4.48
N LEU A 139 15.46 -3.10 4.01
CA LEU A 139 14.90 -1.87 4.58
C LEU A 139 13.38 -1.77 4.44
N LEU A 140 12.83 -2.28 3.33
CA LEU A 140 11.39 -2.32 3.09
C LEU A 140 10.67 -3.40 3.89
N SER A 141 11.42 -4.38 4.41
CA SER A 141 10.88 -5.50 5.19
C SER A 141 10.87 -5.25 6.70
N GLN A 142 11.29 -4.07 7.13
CA GLN A 142 11.29 -3.71 8.55
C GLN A 142 9.86 -3.61 9.09
N PRO A 143 9.64 -3.90 10.40
CA PRO A 143 8.30 -3.87 11.01
C PRO A 143 7.56 -2.55 10.85
N SER A 144 8.30 -1.44 10.81
CA SER A 144 7.77 -0.12 10.47
C SER A 144 8.29 0.32 9.10
N PRO A 145 7.44 0.89 8.24
CA PRO A 145 7.88 1.44 6.97
C PRO A 145 8.93 2.54 7.21
N PRO A 146 9.94 2.66 6.33
CA PRO A 146 10.95 3.69 6.48
C PRO A 146 10.30 5.08 6.44
N PRO A 147 10.75 6.04 7.29
CA PRO A 147 10.20 7.39 7.32
C PRO A 147 10.57 8.23 6.09
N PHE A 148 11.37 7.67 5.18
CA PHE A 148 11.86 8.28 3.95
C PHE A 148 11.39 7.50 2.72
N ARG A 149 11.40 8.15 1.55
CA ARG A 149 11.18 7.46 0.28
C ARG A 149 12.43 6.67 -0.09
N LEU A 150 12.28 5.38 -0.37
CA LEU A 150 13.37 4.53 -0.85
C LEU A 150 13.23 4.23 -2.34
N LEU A 151 14.33 4.35 -3.09
CA LEU A 151 14.50 3.92 -4.47
C LEU A 151 15.80 3.11 -4.59
N CYS A 152 15.78 2.00 -5.32
CA CYS A 152 16.96 1.23 -5.68
C CYS A 152 17.23 1.40 -7.18
N ILE A 153 18.43 1.85 -7.54
CA ILE A 153 18.87 1.95 -8.94
C ILE A 153 20.10 1.07 -9.13
N SER A 154 20.03 0.05 -9.98
CA SER A 154 21.15 -0.85 -10.21
C SER A 154 21.61 -0.80 -11.67
N PHE A 155 22.91 -1.02 -11.91
CA PHE A 155 23.51 -0.97 -13.26
C PHE A 155 24.17 -2.32 -13.58
N GLY A 156 23.76 -2.96 -14.67
CA GLY A 156 24.36 -4.22 -15.13
C GLY A 156 24.34 -5.35 -14.10
N SER A 157 23.37 -5.34 -13.20
CA SER A 157 23.34 -6.29 -12.08
C SER A 157 22.84 -7.66 -12.52
N PRO A 158 23.40 -8.76 -11.98
CA PRO A 158 22.81 -10.08 -12.17
C PRO A 158 21.44 -10.16 -11.49
N LEU A 159 20.59 -11.08 -11.97
CA LEU A 159 19.30 -11.36 -11.34
C LEU A 159 19.51 -11.89 -9.91
N LEU A 160 18.66 -11.43 -8.98
CA LEU A 160 18.89 -11.63 -7.54
C LEU A 160 18.26 -12.91 -6.98
N GLY A 161 17.05 -13.28 -7.39
CA GLY A 161 16.31 -14.35 -6.72
C GLY A 161 15.30 -15.09 -7.59
N ASN A 162 14.52 -15.97 -6.95
CA ASN A 162 13.58 -16.88 -7.63
C ASN A 162 12.21 -16.22 -7.95
N GLN A 163 11.32 -17.01 -8.57
CA GLN A 163 9.96 -16.57 -8.90
C GLN A 163 9.18 -16.15 -7.65
N SER A 164 9.29 -16.89 -6.55
CA SER A 164 8.60 -16.56 -5.29
C SER A 164 9.00 -15.17 -4.78
N LEU A 165 10.29 -14.80 -4.87
CA LEU A 165 10.75 -13.45 -4.55
C LEU A 165 10.12 -12.40 -5.48
N SER A 166 10.18 -12.62 -6.79
CA SER A 166 9.58 -11.71 -7.78
C SER A 166 8.09 -11.48 -7.54
N SER A 167 7.34 -12.57 -7.33
CA SER A 167 5.93 -12.54 -7.00
C SER A 167 5.65 -11.85 -5.66
N SER A 168 6.47 -12.08 -4.62
CA SER A 168 6.33 -11.44 -3.31
C SER A 168 6.55 -9.93 -3.37
N VAL A 169 7.58 -9.47 -4.10
CA VAL A 169 7.86 -8.04 -4.32
C VAL A 169 6.69 -7.35 -5.05
N THR A 170 6.12 -8.05 -6.03
CA THR A 170 4.97 -7.57 -6.81
C THR A 170 3.72 -7.50 -5.92
N ARG A 171 3.38 -8.58 -5.21
CA ARG A 171 2.23 -8.67 -4.28
C ARG A 171 2.30 -7.66 -3.14
N SER A 172 3.51 -7.38 -2.66
CA SER A 172 3.76 -6.35 -1.65
C SER A 172 3.76 -4.92 -2.22
N ARG A 173 3.49 -4.74 -3.52
CA ARG A 173 3.49 -3.44 -4.22
C ARG A 173 4.81 -2.69 -4.11
N LEU A 174 5.93 -3.41 -4.02
CA LEU A 174 7.27 -2.84 -3.84
C LEU A 174 8.04 -2.69 -5.16
N ALA A 175 7.60 -3.34 -6.25
CA ALA A 175 8.30 -3.36 -7.55
C ALA A 175 8.68 -1.95 -8.08
N HIS A 176 7.80 -0.96 -7.92
CA HIS A 176 8.03 0.43 -8.34
C HIS A 176 9.21 1.13 -7.65
N LYS A 177 9.80 0.52 -6.61
CA LYS A 177 10.97 1.04 -5.88
C LYS A 177 12.29 0.54 -6.46
N PHE A 178 12.27 -0.30 -7.50
CA PHE A 178 13.45 -0.90 -8.08
C PHE A 178 13.54 -0.56 -9.57
N CYS A 179 14.66 0.01 -9.98
CA CYS A 179 15.00 0.27 -11.37
C CYS A 179 16.34 -0.37 -11.71
N HIS A 180 16.35 -1.23 -12.72
CA HIS A 180 17.51 -1.99 -13.18
C HIS A 180 17.90 -1.50 -14.57
N VAL A 181 19.02 -0.80 -14.69
CA VAL A 181 19.56 -0.31 -15.96
C VAL A 181 20.40 -1.42 -16.59
N VAL A 182 20.07 -1.81 -17.81
CA VAL A 182 20.67 -2.95 -18.50
C VAL A 182 20.98 -2.58 -19.94
N SER A 183 22.25 -2.71 -20.35
CA SER A 183 22.59 -2.57 -21.77
C SER A 183 22.12 -3.79 -22.56
N VAL A 184 21.55 -3.54 -23.75
CA VAL A 184 21.22 -4.58 -24.74
C VAL A 184 22.44 -5.29 -25.31
N HIS A 185 23.66 -4.92 -24.90
CA HIS A 185 24.91 -5.64 -25.20
C HIS A 185 25.68 -6.19 -23.96
N ASP A 186 25.29 -5.86 -22.72
CA ASP A 186 25.88 -6.44 -21.49
C ASP A 186 25.44 -7.89 -21.22
N HIS A 187 26.39 -8.78 -21.02
CA HIS A 187 26.20 -10.21 -20.76
C HIS A 187 25.83 -10.55 -19.31
N VAL A 188 26.22 -9.72 -18.34
CA VAL A 188 26.10 -10.06 -16.90
C VAL A 188 24.64 -10.26 -16.46
N PRO A 189 23.67 -9.40 -16.85
CA PRO A 189 22.27 -9.59 -16.46
C PRO A 189 21.56 -10.74 -17.19
N ARG A 190 22.20 -11.38 -18.18
CA ARG A 190 21.54 -12.33 -19.10
C ARG A 190 21.87 -13.79 -18.86
N GLY A 191 22.31 -14.15 -17.66
CA GLY A 191 22.57 -15.56 -17.32
C GLY A 191 21.41 -16.46 -17.76
N ASN A 192 21.71 -17.56 -18.45
CA ASN A 192 20.72 -18.53 -18.95
C ASN A 192 20.12 -19.42 -17.83
N ASP A 193 20.22 -19.01 -16.57
CA ASP A 193 19.67 -19.77 -15.45
C ASP A 193 18.21 -19.39 -15.21
N ASP A 194 17.30 -20.22 -15.75
CA ASP A 194 15.86 -20.01 -15.68
C ASP A 194 15.30 -19.95 -14.25
N ARG A 195 16.07 -20.39 -13.24
CA ARG A 195 15.69 -20.34 -11.83
C ARG A 195 15.65 -18.92 -11.28
N PHE A 196 16.40 -17.99 -11.87
CA PHE A 196 16.39 -16.58 -11.48
C PHE A 196 15.29 -15.81 -12.20
N TRP A 197 14.63 -14.92 -11.48
CA TRP A 197 13.50 -14.13 -11.97
C TRP A 197 13.73 -12.63 -11.75
N PRO A 198 13.39 -11.79 -12.74
CA PRO A 198 13.42 -10.35 -12.59
C PRO A 198 12.27 -9.86 -11.71
N PHE A 199 12.47 -8.71 -11.06
CA PHE A 199 11.43 -7.94 -10.38
C PHE A 199 11.72 -6.45 -10.52
N GLY A 200 10.72 -5.60 -10.36
CA GLY A 200 10.89 -4.16 -10.56
C GLY A 200 10.94 -3.75 -12.03
N THR A 201 11.30 -2.50 -12.28
CA THR A 201 11.36 -1.92 -13.62
C THR A 201 12.76 -2.11 -14.21
N TYR A 202 12.84 -2.65 -15.42
CA TYR A 202 14.06 -2.77 -16.20
C TYR A 202 14.09 -1.69 -17.27
N LEU A 203 15.15 -0.88 -17.28
CA LEU A 203 15.44 0.07 -18.33
C LEU A 203 16.52 -0.54 -19.23
N PHE A 204 16.09 -1.07 -20.37
CA PHE A 204 16.99 -1.56 -21.41
C PHE A 204 17.53 -0.38 -22.20
N CYS A 205 18.84 -0.30 -22.41
CA CYS A 205 19.48 0.80 -23.12
C CYS A 205 20.41 0.33 -24.24
N SER A 206 20.51 1.15 -25.27
CA SER A 206 21.46 1.04 -26.38
C SER A 206 21.98 2.43 -26.77
N ASP A 207 22.90 2.51 -27.72
CA ASP A 207 23.34 3.80 -28.29
C ASP A 207 22.20 4.56 -28.98
N SER A 208 21.18 3.82 -29.43
CA SER A 208 20.00 4.33 -30.08
C SER A 208 18.88 4.70 -29.11
N GLY A 209 19.00 4.55 -27.80
CA GLY A 209 17.93 4.91 -26.87
C GLY A 209 17.59 3.82 -25.86
N GLY A 210 16.38 3.89 -25.29
CA GLY A 210 16.02 3.02 -24.19
C GLY A 210 14.54 2.64 -24.13
N LEU A 211 14.24 1.60 -23.35
CA LEU A 211 12.91 1.03 -23.15
C LEU A 211 12.75 0.62 -21.70
N CYS A 212 11.67 1.06 -21.06
CA CYS A 212 11.25 0.53 -19.76
C CYS A 212 10.29 -0.67 -19.91
N LEU A 213 10.57 -1.74 -19.16
CA LEU A 213 9.68 -2.89 -18.96
C LEU A 213 9.51 -3.15 -17.46
N ASP A 214 8.27 -3.26 -17.01
CA ASP A 214 7.90 -3.35 -15.59
C ASP A 214 7.26 -4.69 -15.18
N ASN A 215 7.07 -5.60 -16.14
CA ASN A 215 6.59 -6.96 -15.92
C ASN A 215 7.71 -7.99 -16.06
N ALA A 216 7.83 -8.89 -15.08
CA ALA A 216 8.81 -9.97 -15.06
C ALA A 216 8.76 -10.86 -16.33
N ASP A 217 7.57 -11.21 -16.81
CA ASP A 217 7.44 -12.06 -18.02
C ASP A 217 7.96 -11.36 -19.26
N SER A 218 7.65 -10.06 -19.41
CA SER A 218 8.14 -9.22 -20.51
C SER A 218 9.65 -9.04 -20.44
N VAL A 219 10.21 -8.82 -19.25
CA VAL A 219 11.67 -8.70 -19.05
C VAL A 219 12.37 -10.01 -19.41
N ARG A 220 11.84 -11.17 -19.00
CA ARG A 220 12.38 -12.48 -19.40
C ARG A 220 12.27 -12.72 -20.90
N GLY A 221 11.15 -12.34 -21.50
CA GLY A 221 10.96 -12.37 -22.95
C GLY A 221 12.03 -11.57 -23.67
N MET A 222 12.29 -10.34 -23.20
CA MET A 222 13.36 -9.48 -23.71
C MET A 222 14.74 -10.13 -23.57
N PHE A 223 15.08 -10.69 -22.40
CA PHE A 223 16.34 -11.39 -22.22
C PHE A 223 16.52 -12.58 -23.18
N ARG A 224 15.47 -13.37 -23.43
CA ARG A 224 15.52 -14.49 -24.40
C ARG A 224 15.78 -13.99 -25.82
N ILE A 225 15.14 -12.89 -26.22
CA ILE A 225 15.37 -12.28 -27.53
C ILE A 225 16.83 -11.80 -27.63
N LEU A 226 17.32 -11.08 -26.61
CA LEU A 226 18.70 -10.56 -26.57
C LEU A 226 19.75 -11.67 -26.57
N ASN A 227 19.51 -12.79 -25.88
CA ASN A 227 20.41 -13.95 -25.89
C ASN A 227 20.44 -14.70 -27.23
N SER A 228 19.37 -14.59 -28.02
CA SER A 228 19.29 -15.26 -29.33
C SER A 228 19.83 -14.40 -30.48
N THR A 229 19.98 -13.09 -30.27
CA THR A 229 20.21 -12.11 -31.36
C THR A 229 21.43 -11.22 -31.16
N GLY A 230 21.89 -11.04 -29.91
CA GLY A 230 23.03 -10.17 -29.59
C GLY A 230 24.35 -10.92 -29.49
N THR A 231 25.43 -10.33 -30.00
CA THR A 231 26.79 -10.68 -29.57
C THR A 231 27.06 -9.99 -28.24
N PRO A 232 27.20 -10.73 -27.12
CA PRO A 232 27.50 -10.12 -25.84
C PRO A 232 28.88 -9.46 -25.93
N ASN A 233 29.00 -8.23 -25.45
CA ASN A 233 30.27 -7.52 -25.42
C ASN A 233 30.67 -7.27 -23.96
N ILE A 234 31.82 -7.81 -23.57
CA ILE A 234 32.34 -7.73 -22.19
C ILE A 234 32.65 -6.27 -21.82
N GLU A 235 33.04 -5.45 -22.80
CA GLU A 235 33.37 -4.03 -22.58
C GLU A 235 32.14 -3.20 -22.22
N GLU A 236 30.93 -3.63 -22.61
CA GLU A 236 29.68 -2.91 -22.37
C GLU A 236 29.30 -2.85 -20.90
N HIS A 237 29.78 -3.81 -20.12
CA HIS A 237 29.53 -3.86 -18.69
C HIS A 237 30.07 -2.61 -17.97
N GLN A 238 31.11 -1.95 -18.51
CA GLN A 238 31.68 -0.73 -17.93
C GLN A 238 31.11 0.56 -18.54
N ARG A 239 30.25 0.48 -19.58
CA ARG A 239 29.82 1.63 -20.39
C ARG A 239 28.55 2.31 -19.89
N TYR A 240 28.01 1.98 -18.71
CA TYR A 240 26.74 2.55 -18.22
C TYR A 240 26.72 4.08 -18.11
N GLY A 241 27.87 4.72 -17.87
CA GLY A 241 27.97 6.19 -17.88
C GLY A 241 27.67 6.82 -19.24
N HIS A 242 28.09 6.16 -20.32
CA HIS A 242 27.79 6.59 -21.69
C HIS A 242 26.29 6.51 -21.96
N TYR A 243 25.61 5.45 -21.53
CA TYR A 243 24.17 5.29 -21.73
C TYR A 243 23.35 6.30 -20.92
N VAL A 244 23.70 6.52 -19.65
CA VAL A 244 23.02 7.53 -18.81
C VAL A 244 23.15 8.91 -19.45
N SER A 245 24.35 9.28 -19.91
CA SER A 245 24.59 10.54 -20.61
C SER A 245 23.79 10.63 -21.91
N THR A 246 23.89 9.61 -22.77
CA THR A 246 23.24 9.59 -24.09
C THR A 246 21.72 9.71 -23.99
N LEU A 247 21.09 8.94 -23.10
CA LEU A 247 19.63 8.97 -22.89
C LEU A 247 19.15 10.31 -22.31
N SER A 248 19.93 10.90 -21.41
CA SER A 248 19.62 12.24 -20.87
C SER A 248 19.60 13.30 -21.97
N HIS A 249 20.50 13.20 -22.95
CA HIS A 249 20.55 14.10 -24.10
C HIS A 249 19.45 13.82 -25.13
N GLN A 250 19.08 12.56 -25.34
CA GLN A 250 18.03 12.19 -26.29
C GLN A 250 16.66 12.76 -25.90
N PHE A 251 16.36 12.91 -24.61
CA PHE A 251 15.15 13.60 -24.16
C PHE A 251 15.06 15.06 -24.67
N LEU A 252 16.22 15.73 -24.85
CA LEU A 252 16.29 17.12 -25.30
C LEU A 252 16.23 17.27 -26.82
N ILE A 253 16.39 16.19 -27.59
CA ILE A 253 16.49 16.21 -29.05
C ILE A 253 15.25 15.54 -29.64
N SER A 254 14.49 16.28 -30.47
CA SER A 254 13.40 15.68 -31.27
C SER A 254 14.01 14.66 -32.24
N ARG A 255 13.78 13.36 -31.98
CA ARG A 255 14.26 12.30 -32.87
C ARG A 255 13.33 12.13 -34.06
N THR A 256 13.94 12.01 -35.23
CA THR A 256 13.26 11.59 -36.46
C THR A 256 13.40 10.08 -36.60
N PHE A 257 12.28 9.36 -36.70
CA PHE A 257 12.26 7.91 -36.98
C PHE A 257 13.00 7.61 -38.28
N ARG A 258 13.90 6.61 -38.26
CA ARG A 258 14.71 6.27 -39.45
C ARG A 258 14.13 5.16 -40.31
N GLY A 259 13.10 4.45 -39.82
CA GLY A 259 12.47 3.29 -40.48
C GLY A 259 11.43 3.60 -41.56
N GLY A 260 11.40 4.79 -42.15
CA GLY A 260 10.45 5.14 -43.23
C GLY A 260 9.17 5.81 -42.73
N ARG A 261 8.00 5.41 -43.27
CA ARG A 261 6.71 6.05 -42.94
C ARG A 261 6.19 5.55 -41.59
N ILE A 262 6.16 6.43 -40.60
CA ILE A 262 5.54 6.16 -39.30
C ILE A 262 4.03 5.99 -39.48
N SER A 263 3.42 5.07 -38.71
CA SER A 263 1.96 4.94 -38.64
C SER A 263 1.31 6.25 -38.15
N ASP A 264 0.14 6.61 -38.71
CA ASP A 264 -0.66 7.72 -38.20
C ASP A 264 -1.22 7.41 -36.79
N ASN A 265 -1.18 6.15 -36.37
CA ASN A 265 -1.49 5.73 -35.01
C ASN A 265 -0.28 6.01 -34.07
N SER A 266 -0.44 6.99 -33.17
CA SER A 266 0.57 7.36 -32.18
C SER A 266 1.10 6.19 -31.33
N TYR A 267 0.27 5.19 -31.04
CA TYR A 267 0.71 4.01 -30.30
C TYR A 267 1.66 3.14 -31.14
N GLU A 268 1.28 2.81 -32.38
CA GLU A 268 2.11 2.01 -33.28
C GLU A 268 3.42 2.73 -33.62
N ALA A 269 3.36 4.04 -33.80
CA ALA A 269 4.53 4.91 -33.94
C ALA A 269 5.49 4.78 -32.75
N GLY A 270 4.93 4.84 -31.54
CA GLY A 270 5.67 4.69 -30.30
C GLY A 270 6.34 3.34 -30.14
N VAL A 271 5.65 2.25 -30.48
CA VAL A 271 6.21 0.90 -30.45
C VAL A 271 7.35 0.78 -31.46
N ALA A 272 7.17 1.28 -32.69
CA ALA A 272 8.22 1.25 -33.71
C ALA A 272 9.48 2.03 -33.31
N LEU A 273 9.31 3.18 -32.65
CA LEU A 273 10.41 3.97 -32.07
C LEU A 273 11.13 3.24 -30.93
N ALA A 274 10.38 2.50 -30.10
CA ALA A 274 10.95 1.72 -29.01
C ALA A 274 11.80 0.55 -29.52
N VAL A 275 11.36 -0.13 -30.60
CA VAL A 275 12.14 -1.18 -31.28
C VAL A 275 13.45 -0.60 -31.84
N GLU A 276 13.37 0.55 -32.55
CA GLU A 276 14.55 1.25 -33.08
C GLU A 276 15.50 1.70 -31.96
N SER A 277 14.94 2.14 -30.83
CA SER A 277 15.72 2.60 -29.67
C SER A 277 16.52 1.50 -29.00
N LEU A 278 16.16 0.23 -29.19
CA LEU A 278 16.95 -0.92 -28.78
C LEU A 278 17.94 -1.40 -29.85
N GLY A 279 18.03 -0.71 -30.99
CA GLY A 279 18.95 -1.04 -32.08
C GLY A 279 18.42 -2.11 -33.05
N PHE A 280 17.13 -2.45 -32.98
CA PHE A 280 16.52 -3.43 -33.87
C PHE A 280 15.81 -2.76 -35.06
N SER A 281 15.86 -3.41 -36.22
CA SER A 281 15.02 -3.03 -37.37
C SER A 281 13.65 -3.68 -37.26
N ASN A 282 12.59 -2.89 -37.46
CA ASN A 282 11.20 -3.36 -37.38
C ASN A 282 10.88 -4.51 -38.36
N ASP A 283 11.60 -4.61 -39.48
CA ASP A 283 11.34 -5.62 -40.52
C ASP A 283 12.10 -6.94 -40.31
N GLN A 284 13.10 -6.95 -39.42
CA GLN A 284 13.88 -8.15 -39.14
C GLN A 284 13.14 -9.07 -38.16
N PRO A 285 13.29 -10.41 -38.24
CA PRO A 285 12.61 -11.34 -37.34
C PRO A 285 12.82 -11.02 -35.85
N SER A 286 14.03 -10.59 -35.48
CA SER A 286 14.35 -10.15 -34.12
C SER A 286 13.58 -8.90 -33.70
N GLY A 287 13.45 -7.90 -34.59
CA GLY A 287 12.66 -6.71 -34.34
C GLY A 287 11.16 -6.98 -34.23
N VAL A 288 10.63 -7.93 -35.01
CA VAL A 288 9.25 -8.40 -34.87
C VAL A 288 9.02 -9.02 -33.48
N SER A 289 9.94 -9.86 -33.00
CA SER A 289 9.84 -10.42 -31.64
C SER A 289 9.94 -9.35 -30.54
N VAL A 290 10.82 -8.36 -30.71
CA VAL A 290 10.92 -7.20 -29.78
C VAL A 290 9.60 -6.43 -29.76
N LYS A 291 9.00 -6.18 -30.93
CA LYS A 291 7.72 -5.51 -31.08
C LYS A 291 6.59 -6.25 -30.34
N GLU A 292 6.44 -7.55 -30.56
CA GLU A 292 5.44 -8.39 -29.88
C GLU A 292 5.64 -8.37 -28.35
N CYS A 293 6.90 -8.39 -27.90
CA CYS A 293 7.23 -8.30 -26.48
C CYS A 293 6.79 -6.96 -25.87
N ILE A 294 7.04 -5.84 -26.55
CA ILE A 294 6.63 -4.49 -26.13
C ILE A 294 5.10 -4.36 -26.11
N GLU A 295 4.40 -4.86 -27.13
CA GLU A 295 2.94 -4.80 -27.21
C GLU A 295 2.27 -5.61 -26.08
N THR A 296 2.81 -6.80 -25.80
CA THR A 296 2.37 -7.63 -24.68
C THR A 296 2.62 -6.94 -23.34
N ALA A 297 3.81 -6.38 -23.14
CA ALA A 297 4.16 -5.62 -21.93
C ALA A 297 3.23 -4.41 -21.72
N THR A 298 2.93 -3.69 -22.81
CA THR A 298 2.07 -2.52 -22.78
C THR A 298 0.63 -2.88 -22.42
N THR A 299 0.14 -4.03 -22.92
CA THR A 299 -1.20 -4.52 -22.56
C THR A 299 -1.30 -4.82 -21.06
N ILE A 300 -0.28 -5.45 -20.50
CA ILE A 300 -0.23 -5.83 -19.08
C ILE A 300 -0.13 -4.59 -18.18
N SER A 301 0.77 -3.65 -18.49
CA SER A 301 0.94 -2.41 -17.71
C SER A 301 -0.28 -1.48 -17.76
N ARG A 302 -1.04 -1.48 -18.87
CA ARG A 302 -2.26 -0.68 -19.03
C ARG A 302 -3.47 -1.24 -18.30
N ALA A 303 -3.56 -2.56 -18.14
CA ALA A 303 -4.76 -3.20 -17.60
C ALA A 303 -5.19 -2.63 -16.23
N PRO A 304 -4.30 -2.41 -15.23
CA PRO A 304 -4.69 -1.80 -13.96
C PRO A 304 -5.21 -0.36 -14.10
N ILE A 305 -4.64 0.42 -15.02
CA ILE A 305 -5.02 1.82 -15.24
C ILE A 305 -6.42 1.91 -15.86
N LEU A 306 -6.69 1.06 -16.86
CA LEU A 306 -8.01 0.93 -17.47
C LEU A 306 -9.04 0.48 -16.43
N ARG A 307 -8.71 -0.53 -15.62
CA ARG A 307 -9.57 -1.02 -14.55
C ARG A 307 -9.89 0.06 -13.51
N SER A 308 -8.91 0.89 -13.13
CA SER A 308 -9.14 2.03 -12.24
C SER A 308 -10.09 3.07 -12.86
N SER A 309 -10.07 3.24 -14.18
CA SER A 309 -10.96 4.15 -14.91
C SER A 309 -12.39 3.59 -15.00
N GLU A 310 -12.55 2.29 -15.23
CA GLU A 310 -13.84 1.60 -15.16
C GLU A 310 -14.44 1.67 -13.75
N LEU A 311 -13.62 1.42 -12.72
CA LEU A 311 -14.04 1.55 -11.33
C LEU A 311 -14.51 2.97 -10.99
N ALA A 312 -13.97 4.01 -11.62
CA ALA A 312 -14.46 5.37 -11.43
C ALA A 312 -15.91 5.54 -11.88
N ILE A 313 -16.31 4.85 -12.96
CA ILE A 313 -17.68 4.83 -13.48
C ILE A 313 -18.57 4.00 -12.55
N GLU A 314 -18.11 2.83 -12.14
CA GLU A 314 -18.83 1.95 -11.20
C GLU A 314 -19.06 2.63 -9.85
N LEU A 315 -18.09 3.40 -9.36
CA LEU A 315 -18.25 4.24 -8.16
C LEU A 315 -19.44 5.20 -8.33
N GLY A 316 -19.56 5.85 -9.50
CA GLY A 316 -20.71 6.70 -9.83
C GLY A 316 -22.04 5.96 -9.78
N ASN A 317 -22.08 4.71 -10.24
CA ASN A 317 -23.29 3.88 -10.24
C ASN A 317 -23.74 3.44 -8.84
N VAL A 318 -22.84 3.40 -7.85
CA VAL A 318 -23.18 3.05 -6.47
C VAL A 318 -23.45 4.25 -5.56
N VAL A 319 -23.13 5.48 -5.99
CA VAL A 319 -23.44 6.72 -5.25
C VAL A 319 -24.92 6.83 -4.85
N PRO A 320 -25.91 6.48 -5.70
CA PRO A 320 -27.32 6.54 -5.30
C PRO A 320 -27.66 5.71 -4.05
N TYR A 321 -27.03 4.56 -3.84
CA TYR A 321 -27.24 3.76 -2.63
C TYR A 321 -26.72 4.48 -1.38
N ARG A 322 -25.59 5.20 -1.49
CA ARG A 322 -25.08 6.02 -0.39
C ARG A 322 -26.01 7.20 -0.10
N LEU A 323 -26.53 7.85 -1.14
CA LEU A 323 -27.51 8.93 -0.99
C LEU A 323 -28.80 8.45 -0.32
N GLU A 324 -29.26 7.23 -0.63
CA GLU A 324 -30.41 6.64 0.04
C GLU A 324 -30.19 6.49 1.56
N ILE A 325 -29.01 6.04 1.98
CA ILE A 325 -28.66 5.97 3.41
C ILE A 325 -28.59 7.37 4.03
N GLN A 326 -28.06 8.37 3.30
CA GLN A 326 -28.00 9.74 3.79
C GLN A 326 -29.40 10.34 3.98
N TRP A 327 -30.29 10.17 3.00
CA TRP A 327 -31.69 10.59 3.12
C TRP A 327 -32.43 9.85 4.23
N TYR A 328 -32.15 8.56 4.40
CA TYR A 328 -32.67 7.80 5.52
C TYR A 328 -32.22 8.41 6.85
N LYS A 329 -30.94 8.79 6.97
CA LYS A 329 -30.41 9.44 8.15
C LYS A 329 -31.10 10.78 8.42
N ASP A 330 -31.19 11.65 7.42
CA ASP A 330 -31.81 12.97 7.55
C ASP A 330 -33.29 12.87 7.93
N SER A 331 -34.02 11.92 7.34
CA SER A 331 -35.42 11.66 7.67
C SER A 331 -35.60 11.07 9.08
N CYS A 332 -34.67 10.24 9.56
CA CYS A 332 -34.68 9.77 10.94
C CYS A 332 -34.40 10.88 11.96
N GLU A 333 -33.55 11.85 11.61
CA GLU A 333 -33.30 13.04 12.44
C GLU A 333 -34.52 13.96 12.52
N ALA A 334 -35.28 14.10 11.43
CA ALA A 334 -36.53 14.87 11.41
C ALA A 334 -37.73 14.13 12.03
N SER A 335 -37.58 12.85 12.39
CA SER A 335 -38.68 12.01 12.87
C SER A 335 -39.14 12.42 14.29
N PRO A 336 -40.45 12.44 14.57
CA PRO A 336 -40.97 12.72 15.90
C PRO A 336 -40.56 11.67 16.94
N LYS A 337 -40.16 10.47 16.50
CA LYS A 337 -39.65 9.40 17.39
C LYS A 337 -38.35 9.78 18.10
N LYS A 338 -37.56 10.71 17.53
CA LYS A 338 -36.25 11.18 18.08
C LYS A 338 -35.31 10.04 18.47
N LEU A 339 -35.27 8.98 17.66
CA LEU A 339 -34.40 7.81 17.86
C LEU A 339 -33.04 7.97 17.15
N GLY A 340 -33.00 8.64 16.00
CA GLY A 340 -31.83 8.62 15.13
C GLY A 340 -31.77 7.37 14.23
N TYR A 341 -30.90 7.40 13.23
CA TYR A 341 -30.93 6.42 12.14
C TYR A 341 -30.41 5.03 12.53
N TYR A 342 -29.42 4.96 13.43
CA TYR A 342 -28.92 3.72 14.03
C TYR A 342 -30.05 2.96 14.74
N ASP A 343 -30.69 3.59 15.71
CA ASP A 343 -31.75 2.98 16.52
C ASP A 343 -32.99 2.62 15.68
N ASN A 344 -33.39 3.46 14.70
CA ASN A 344 -34.48 3.08 13.80
C ASN A 344 -34.13 1.81 13.00
N PHE A 345 -32.91 1.73 12.44
CA PHE A 345 -32.51 0.59 11.62
C PHE A 345 -32.41 -0.70 12.45
N LYS A 346 -31.89 -0.59 13.67
CA LYS A 346 -31.78 -1.71 14.62
C LYS A 346 -33.16 -2.19 15.09
N ASN A 347 -34.10 -1.29 15.36
CA ASN A 347 -35.37 -1.68 16.00
C ASN A 347 -36.49 -2.01 15.00
N PHE A 348 -36.44 -1.51 13.76
CA PHE A 348 -37.51 -1.69 12.78
C PHE A 348 -37.05 -2.52 11.58
N SER A 349 -38.00 -3.17 10.91
CA SER A 349 -37.79 -3.98 9.70
C SER A 349 -38.85 -3.65 8.64
N ASN A 350 -39.32 -2.40 8.57
CA ASN A 350 -40.34 -2.01 7.60
C ASN A 350 -39.72 -1.90 6.20
N GLN A 351 -40.56 -1.71 5.19
CA GLN A 351 -40.13 -1.53 3.79
C GLN A 351 -39.01 -0.50 3.63
N ARG A 352 -39.06 0.60 4.39
CA ARG A 352 -38.02 1.63 4.41
C ARG A 352 -36.66 1.09 4.90
N GLU A 353 -36.62 0.43 6.04
CA GLU A 353 -35.38 -0.12 6.61
C GLU A 353 -34.82 -1.28 5.77
N LEU A 354 -35.70 -2.10 5.19
CA LEU A 354 -35.29 -3.16 4.25
C LEU A 354 -34.61 -2.57 3.02
N ARG A 355 -35.17 -1.50 2.44
CA ARG A 355 -34.57 -0.79 1.30
C ARG A 355 -33.16 -0.29 1.61
N VAL A 356 -33.02 0.38 2.75
CA VAL A 356 -31.73 0.88 3.25
C VAL A 356 -30.75 -0.26 3.51
N ASN A 357 -31.22 -1.41 4.01
CA ASN A 357 -30.40 -2.59 4.20
C ASN A 357 -29.87 -3.16 2.87
N MET A 358 -30.71 -3.18 1.81
CA MET A 358 -30.24 -3.51 0.46
C MET A 358 -29.16 -2.54 -0.03
N SER A 359 -29.36 -1.23 0.17
CA SER A 359 -28.36 -0.22 -0.20
C SER A 359 -27.04 -0.40 0.55
N ARG A 360 -27.09 -0.67 1.86
CA ARG A 360 -25.91 -1.04 2.69
C ARG A 360 -25.18 -2.24 2.12
N ALA A 361 -25.90 -3.32 1.80
CA ALA A 361 -25.31 -4.55 1.26
C ALA A 361 -24.67 -4.35 -0.12
N LYS A 362 -25.31 -3.57 -1.00
CA LYS A 362 -24.74 -3.24 -2.32
C LYS A 362 -23.47 -2.41 -2.23
N LEU A 363 -23.42 -1.43 -1.32
CA LEU A 363 -22.20 -0.66 -1.06
C LEU A 363 -21.10 -1.52 -0.47
N ALA A 364 -21.43 -2.43 0.46
CA ALA A 364 -20.46 -3.38 1.01
C ALA A 364 -19.85 -4.25 -0.09
N LYS A 365 -20.69 -4.84 -0.97
CA LYS A 365 -20.22 -5.64 -2.10
C LYS A 365 -19.27 -4.87 -3.03
N PHE A 366 -19.59 -3.61 -3.33
CA PHE A 366 -18.72 -2.78 -4.16
C PHE A 366 -17.34 -2.56 -3.51
N TRP A 367 -17.31 -2.14 -2.24
CA TRP A 367 -16.04 -1.87 -1.55
C TRP A 367 -15.23 -3.15 -1.28
N ASP A 368 -15.88 -4.24 -0.89
CA ASP A 368 -15.22 -5.55 -0.72
C ASP A 368 -14.53 -5.96 -2.05
N GLY A 369 -15.20 -5.78 -3.19
CA GLY A 369 -14.61 -6.04 -4.51
C GLY A 369 -13.45 -5.11 -4.86
N VAL A 370 -13.53 -3.81 -4.55
CA VAL A 370 -12.41 -2.87 -4.75
C VAL A 370 -11.19 -3.29 -3.94
N PHE A 371 -11.37 -3.69 -2.67
CA PHE A 371 -10.25 -4.13 -1.84
C PHE A 371 -9.64 -5.45 -2.31
N GLU A 372 -10.47 -6.39 -2.78
CA GLU A 372 -9.99 -7.63 -3.41
C GLU A 372 -9.12 -7.34 -4.64
N MET A 373 -9.54 -6.40 -5.51
CA MET A 373 -8.74 -5.97 -6.66
C MET A 373 -7.40 -5.33 -6.25
N VAL A 374 -7.39 -4.56 -5.14
CA VAL A 374 -6.14 -4.00 -4.58
C VAL A 374 -5.22 -5.11 -4.10
N GLU A 375 -5.73 -6.09 -3.36
CA GLU A 375 -4.97 -7.24 -2.85
C GLU A 375 -4.40 -8.12 -3.98
N LYS A 376 -5.14 -8.25 -5.09
CA LYS A 376 -4.71 -9.00 -6.29
C LYS A 376 -3.82 -8.21 -7.25
N ASN A 377 -3.48 -6.95 -6.95
CA ASN A 377 -2.73 -6.05 -7.83
C ASN A 377 -3.39 -5.77 -9.19
N GLU A 378 -4.71 -5.84 -9.26
CA GLU A 378 -5.48 -5.52 -10.47
C GLU A 378 -5.70 -4.01 -10.64
N LEU A 379 -5.14 -3.20 -9.73
CA LEU A 379 -5.25 -1.74 -9.67
C LEU A 379 -3.88 -1.09 -9.49
N PRO A 380 -3.70 0.17 -9.95
CA PRO A 380 -2.42 0.89 -9.89
C PRO A 380 -1.77 0.83 -8.51
N PHE A 381 -0.44 0.78 -8.45
CA PHE A 381 0.29 0.52 -7.20
C PHE A 381 -0.06 1.53 -6.08
N ASP A 382 -0.35 2.77 -6.46
CA ASP A 382 -0.67 3.92 -5.60
C ASP A 382 -2.18 4.18 -5.43
N PHE A 383 -3.05 3.28 -5.92
CA PHE A 383 -4.51 3.47 -5.88
C PHE A 383 -5.05 3.83 -4.48
N HIS A 384 -4.52 3.18 -3.44
CA HIS A 384 -4.87 3.39 -2.04
C HIS A 384 -4.42 4.76 -1.46
N LEU A 385 -3.50 5.46 -2.15
CA LEU A 385 -3.05 6.81 -1.81
C LEU A 385 -3.86 7.88 -2.56
N GLY A 386 -4.61 7.47 -3.58
CA GLY A 386 -5.45 8.36 -4.38
C GLY A 386 -6.53 9.03 -3.52
N LYS A 387 -6.44 10.36 -3.38
CA LYS A 387 -7.38 11.16 -2.58
C LYS A 387 -8.85 10.81 -2.86
N LYS A 388 -9.22 10.64 -4.13
CA LYS A 388 -10.57 10.24 -4.55
C LYS A 388 -11.07 9.00 -3.81
N TRP A 389 -10.26 7.93 -3.79
CA TRP A 389 -10.61 6.64 -3.22
C TRP A 389 -10.61 6.68 -1.70
N VAL A 390 -9.61 7.32 -1.10
CA VAL A 390 -9.50 7.52 0.36
C VAL A 390 -10.71 8.29 0.91
N TYR A 391 -11.12 9.38 0.26
CA TYR A 391 -12.29 10.13 0.71
C TYR A 391 -13.60 9.38 0.45
N ALA A 392 -13.76 8.77 -0.73
CA ALA A 392 -14.98 8.04 -1.06
C ALA A 392 -15.23 6.88 -0.08
N SER A 393 -14.18 6.13 0.26
CA SER A 393 -14.27 5.01 1.21
C SER A 393 -14.54 5.49 2.64
N GLN A 394 -13.88 6.56 3.09
CA GLN A 394 -14.15 7.16 4.40
C GLN A 394 -15.59 7.66 4.51
N PHE A 395 -16.11 8.34 3.49
CA PHE A 395 -17.49 8.83 3.49
C PHE A 395 -18.53 7.71 3.41
N TYR A 396 -18.16 6.56 2.84
CA TYR A 396 -18.96 5.34 2.94
C TYR A 396 -18.94 4.80 4.37
N GLN A 397 -17.75 4.61 4.96
CA GLN A 397 -17.58 4.04 6.29
C GLN A 397 -18.32 4.85 7.37
N LEU A 398 -18.16 6.17 7.39
CA LEU A 398 -18.83 7.09 8.32
C LEU A 398 -20.35 6.96 8.33
N LEU A 399 -20.95 6.51 7.24
CA LEU A 399 -22.39 6.41 7.09
C LEU A 399 -22.90 4.97 7.25
N ALA A 400 -22.19 3.99 6.68
CA ALA A 400 -22.61 2.61 6.59
C ALA A 400 -22.15 1.73 7.77
N GLU A 401 -20.99 1.98 8.37
CA GLU A 401 -20.47 1.16 9.46
C GLU A 401 -21.42 1.15 10.68
N PRO A 402 -22.02 2.29 11.10
CA PRO A 402 -23.08 2.28 12.11
C PRO A 402 -24.25 1.35 11.78
N LEU A 403 -24.63 1.22 10.51
CA LEU A 403 -25.72 0.31 10.10
C LEU A 403 -25.27 -1.15 10.07
N ASP A 404 -24.01 -1.43 9.74
CA ASP A 404 -23.43 -2.78 9.89
C ASP A 404 -23.36 -3.20 11.36
N ILE A 405 -23.01 -2.28 12.26
CA ILE A 405 -23.05 -2.50 13.71
C ILE A 405 -24.49 -2.78 14.16
N ALA A 406 -25.45 -1.94 13.74
CA ALA A 406 -26.86 -2.15 14.05
C ALA A 406 -27.37 -3.51 13.56
N TYR A 407 -27.00 -3.89 12.33
CA TYR A 407 -27.33 -5.19 11.75
C TYR A 407 -26.73 -6.34 12.58
N PHE A 408 -25.44 -6.24 12.94
CA PHE A 408 -24.74 -7.24 13.74
C PHE A 408 -25.44 -7.46 15.09
N TYR A 409 -25.72 -6.39 15.84
CA TYR A 409 -26.40 -6.49 17.15
C TYR A 409 -27.86 -6.90 17.06
N LYS A 410 -28.50 -6.77 15.89
CA LYS A 410 -29.88 -7.21 15.66
C LYS A 410 -29.99 -8.69 15.30
N TYR A 411 -29.07 -9.21 14.48
CA TYR A 411 -29.24 -10.53 13.84
C TYR A 411 -28.13 -11.52 14.13
N THR A 412 -26.92 -11.07 14.47
CA THR A 412 -25.73 -11.94 14.58
C THR A 412 -25.23 -12.06 16.02
N TYR A 413 -25.45 -11.03 16.82
CA TYR A 413 -24.92 -10.96 18.17
C TYR A 413 -25.52 -12.01 19.09
N SER A 414 -24.64 -12.69 19.81
CA SER A 414 -24.92 -13.50 20.98
C SER A 414 -23.72 -13.41 21.93
N ARG A 415 -23.92 -13.78 23.20
CA ARG A 415 -22.81 -13.83 24.18
C ARG A 415 -21.70 -14.79 23.76
N THR A 416 -22.00 -15.81 22.95
CA THR A 416 -21.00 -16.76 22.44
C THR A 416 -20.23 -16.20 21.24
N THR A 417 -20.89 -15.52 20.30
CA THR A 417 -20.21 -14.88 19.16
C THR A 417 -19.32 -13.74 19.64
N GLY A 418 -19.76 -13.00 20.66
CA GLY A 418 -19.06 -11.87 21.26
C GLY A 418 -19.35 -10.55 20.53
N HIS A 419 -18.86 -9.44 21.09
CA HIS A 419 -19.15 -8.11 20.56
C HIS A 419 -18.51 -7.83 19.19
N TYR A 420 -18.99 -6.79 18.51
CA TYR A 420 -18.56 -6.42 17.15
C TYR A 420 -17.04 -6.16 17.04
N MET A 421 -16.43 -5.61 18.09
CA MET A 421 -14.99 -5.30 18.13
C MET A 421 -14.10 -6.53 18.40
N LYS A 422 -14.70 -7.70 18.68
CA LYS A 422 -13.94 -8.95 18.80
C LYS A 422 -13.35 -9.33 17.44
N THR A 423 -12.12 -9.82 17.44
CA THR A 423 -11.41 -10.24 16.23
C THR A 423 -12.27 -11.16 15.36
N GLY A 424 -12.40 -10.81 14.08
CA GLY A 424 -13.18 -11.55 13.09
C GLY A 424 -14.63 -11.11 12.92
N ASN A 425 -15.22 -10.35 13.86
CA ASN A 425 -16.61 -9.88 13.75
C ASN A 425 -16.75 -8.61 12.91
N ARG A 426 -15.80 -7.68 13.01
CA ARG A 426 -15.77 -6.46 12.19
C ARG A 426 -15.38 -6.81 10.75
N PRO A 427 -16.14 -6.39 9.73
CA PRO A 427 -15.79 -6.63 8.34
C PRO A 427 -14.43 -6.02 7.97
N LYS A 428 -13.56 -6.82 7.31
CA LYS A 428 -12.19 -6.43 6.91
C LYS A 428 -12.14 -5.11 6.14
N ARG A 429 -13.14 -4.80 5.30
CA ARG A 429 -13.22 -3.53 4.56
C ARG A 429 -13.02 -2.30 5.44
N TYR A 430 -13.58 -2.27 6.66
CA TYR A 430 -13.45 -1.10 7.53
C TYR A 430 -12.06 -0.98 8.13
N GLU A 431 -11.39 -2.10 8.40
CA GLU A 431 -9.98 -2.11 8.82
C GLU A 431 -9.06 -1.61 7.69
N VAL A 432 -9.35 -1.98 6.44
CA VAL A 432 -8.60 -1.50 5.26
C VAL A 432 -8.81 0.01 5.08
N ILE A 433 -10.04 0.52 5.22
CA ILE A 433 -10.33 1.96 5.14
C ILE A 433 -9.62 2.71 6.26
N ASP A 434 -9.63 2.22 7.50
CA ASP A 434 -8.90 2.81 8.62
C ASP A 434 -7.39 2.92 8.31
N LYS A 435 -6.81 1.89 7.68
CA LYS A 435 -5.40 1.89 7.24
C LYS A 435 -5.16 2.96 6.17
N TRP A 436 -6.01 3.04 5.14
CA TRP A 436 -5.91 4.04 4.09
C TRP A 436 -6.03 5.47 4.64
N TRP A 437 -6.96 5.68 5.57
CA TRP A 437 -7.18 6.98 6.21
C TRP A 437 -5.98 7.41 7.07
N LYS A 438 -5.39 6.49 7.84
CA LYS A 438 -4.19 6.76 8.65
C LYS A 438 -2.95 7.02 7.80
N ALA A 439 -2.77 6.30 6.69
CA ALA A 439 -1.62 6.43 5.80
C ALA A 439 -1.52 7.82 5.13
N ARG A 440 -2.62 8.56 5.04
CA ARG A 440 -2.63 9.96 4.58
C ARG A 440 -1.85 10.91 5.51
N GLY A 441 -1.53 10.47 6.73
CA GLY A 441 -0.96 11.28 7.81
C GLY A 441 -2.07 11.77 8.75
N GLU A 442 -1.74 11.94 10.04
CA GLU A 442 -2.68 12.59 10.96
C GLU A 442 -2.91 14.03 10.47
N PRO A 443 -4.14 14.44 10.11
CA PRO A 443 -4.42 15.87 10.09
C PRO A 443 -4.06 16.39 11.47
N HIS A 444 -3.28 17.47 11.57
CA HIS A 444 -3.00 18.15 12.83
C HIS A 444 -4.30 18.19 13.62
N LYS A 445 -4.40 17.40 14.70
CA LYS A 445 -5.62 17.33 15.51
C LYS A 445 -5.85 18.74 15.99
N GLU A 446 -6.78 19.44 15.36
CA GLU A 446 -7.16 20.76 15.81
C GLU A 446 -7.59 20.57 17.26
N LYS A 447 -6.81 21.12 18.20
CA LYS A 447 -7.10 21.02 19.63
C LYS A 447 -8.40 21.75 20.01
N ARG A 448 -9.09 22.35 19.03
CA ARG A 448 -10.32 23.12 19.19
C ARG A 448 -11.52 22.26 18.84
N ALA A 449 -12.54 22.33 19.69
CA ALA A 449 -13.83 21.71 19.41
C ALA A 449 -14.44 22.29 18.13
N ARG A 450 -15.20 21.46 17.40
CA ARG A 450 -15.88 21.89 16.17
C ARG A 450 -16.92 22.97 16.51
N THR A 451 -17.18 23.87 15.57
CA THR A 451 -18.22 24.91 15.75
C THR A 451 -19.62 24.30 15.79
N ARG A 452 -19.86 23.25 15.00
CA ARG A 452 -21.12 22.48 14.92
C ARG A 452 -20.85 20.98 15.09
N TYR A 453 -21.87 20.27 15.56
CA TYR A 453 -21.87 18.80 15.58
C TYR A 453 -21.59 18.25 14.18
N ALA A 454 -20.84 17.15 14.13
CA ALA A 454 -20.52 16.49 12.88
C ALA A 454 -21.79 15.99 12.19
N SER A 455 -21.79 15.97 10.86
CA SER A 455 -22.91 15.38 10.09
C SER A 455 -23.01 13.87 10.34
N THR A 456 -21.87 13.21 10.52
CA THR A 456 -21.73 11.80 10.88
C THR A 456 -20.74 11.70 12.04
N THR A 457 -20.96 10.77 12.96
CA THR A 457 -20.05 10.56 14.10
C THR A 457 -18.66 10.17 13.59
N GLN A 458 -17.61 10.86 14.05
CA GLN A 458 -16.25 10.72 13.50
C GLN A 458 -15.59 9.38 13.89
N ASP A 459 -15.94 8.81 15.04
CA ASP A 459 -15.60 7.42 15.37
C ASP A 459 -16.73 6.50 14.89
N THR A 460 -16.46 5.77 13.81
CA THR A 460 -17.43 4.91 13.13
C THR A 460 -17.85 3.71 14.00
N CYS A 461 -17.02 3.31 14.96
CA CYS A 461 -17.27 2.24 15.91
C CYS A 461 -17.93 2.72 17.22
N PHE A 462 -18.34 3.99 17.31
CA PHE A 462 -19.00 4.55 18.50
C PHE A 462 -20.15 3.66 19.01
N TRP A 463 -21.02 3.23 18.11
CA TRP A 463 -22.18 2.41 18.46
C TRP A 463 -21.79 1.01 18.95
N ALA A 464 -20.71 0.41 18.42
CA ALA A 464 -20.23 -0.88 18.90
C ALA A 464 -19.73 -0.80 20.35
N LYS A 465 -18.98 0.26 20.66
CA LYS A 465 -18.50 0.55 22.03
C LYS A 465 -19.67 0.81 22.98
N LEU A 466 -20.74 1.47 22.51
CA LEU A 466 -21.95 1.68 23.30
C LEU A 466 -22.65 0.37 23.64
N GLU A 467 -22.80 -0.56 22.69
CA GLU A 467 -23.50 -1.82 22.96
C GLU A 467 -22.73 -2.69 23.97
N GLU A 468 -21.38 -2.69 23.94
CA GLU A 468 -20.57 -3.31 25.00
C GLU A 468 -20.77 -2.62 26.35
N ALA A 469 -20.80 -1.28 26.39
CA ALA A 469 -21.02 -0.54 27.63
C ALA A 469 -22.44 -0.74 28.22
N LYS A 470 -23.44 -0.96 27.36
CA LYS A 470 -24.81 -1.31 27.78
C LYS A 470 -24.85 -2.68 28.44
N GLU A 471 -24.24 -3.69 27.83
CA GLU A 471 -24.16 -5.01 28.43
C GLU A 471 -23.36 -5.02 29.73
N CYS A 472 -22.26 -4.26 29.81
CA CYS A 472 -21.51 -4.12 31.06
C CYS A 472 -22.38 -3.53 32.18
N LEU A 473 -23.24 -2.55 31.86
CA LEU A 473 -24.16 -1.94 32.82
C LEU A 473 -25.28 -2.92 33.22
N ASP A 474 -25.80 -3.70 32.28
CA ASP A 474 -26.81 -4.73 32.54
C ASP A 474 -26.25 -5.84 33.45
N ASP A 475 -25.03 -6.30 33.20
CA ASP A 475 -24.34 -7.30 34.02
C ASP A 475 -24.03 -6.80 35.43
N LEU A 476 -23.70 -5.52 35.61
CA LEU A 476 -23.53 -4.91 36.94
C LEU A 476 -24.83 -4.80 37.72
N THR A 477 -25.97 -4.69 37.04
CA THR A 477 -27.28 -4.66 37.70
C THR A 477 -27.80 -6.04 38.09
N CYS A 478 -27.08 -7.13 37.73
CA CYS A 478 -27.42 -8.50 38.10
C CYS A 478 -26.60 -8.96 39.32
N GLU A 479 -27.27 -9.46 40.36
CA GLU A 479 -26.71 -9.69 41.72
C GLU A 479 -25.65 -10.80 41.85
N SER A 480 -25.23 -11.45 40.75
CA SER A 480 -24.46 -12.71 40.80
C SER A 480 -22.97 -12.60 40.43
N SER A 481 -22.37 -11.41 40.50
CA SER A 481 -21.00 -11.20 39.99
C SER A 481 -19.92 -11.05 41.07
N ASP A 482 -18.84 -11.83 40.91
CA ASP A 482 -17.56 -11.75 41.63
C ASP A 482 -17.01 -10.31 41.71
N ALA A 483 -16.42 -9.93 42.85
CA ALA A 483 -15.89 -8.59 43.12
C ALA A 483 -14.84 -8.14 42.08
N GLN A 484 -14.02 -9.06 41.59
CA GLN A 484 -13.03 -8.77 40.55
C GLN A 484 -13.71 -8.46 39.20
N LYS A 485 -14.75 -9.22 38.85
CA LYS A 485 -15.58 -8.99 37.65
C LYS A 485 -16.31 -7.64 37.74
N GLN A 486 -16.88 -7.29 38.89
CA GLN A 486 -17.55 -5.99 39.09
C GLN A 486 -16.57 -4.82 38.89
N THR A 487 -15.35 -4.94 39.41
CA THR A 487 -14.31 -3.92 39.25
C THR A 487 -13.96 -3.70 37.77
N LEU A 488 -13.80 -4.79 37.01
CA LEU A 488 -13.53 -4.73 35.57
C LEU A 488 -14.67 -4.07 34.79
N LEU A 489 -15.92 -4.43 35.07
CA LEU A 489 -17.10 -3.86 34.41
C LEU A 489 -17.24 -2.35 34.69
N ARG A 490 -17.04 -1.93 35.95
CA ARG A 490 -17.05 -0.49 36.33
C ARG A 490 -15.97 0.29 35.56
N LYS A 491 -14.77 -0.28 35.43
CA LYS A 491 -13.68 0.34 34.66
C LYS A 491 -14.07 0.55 33.19
N LYS A 492 -14.62 -0.47 32.52
CA LYS A 492 -15.08 -0.36 31.12
C LYS A 492 -16.16 0.71 30.93
N ILE A 493 -17.13 0.77 31.83
CA ILE A 493 -18.19 1.78 31.81
C ILE A 493 -17.62 3.19 31.96
N TYR A 494 -16.70 3.38 32.93
CA TYR A 494 -16.05 4.66 33.15
C TYR A 494 -15.21 5.11 31.93
N GLU A 495 -14.47 4.18 31.32
CA GLU A 495 -13.71 4.45 30.10
C GLU A 495 -14.62 4.91 28.95
N PHE A 496 -15.74 4.21 28.72
CA PHE A 496 -16.71 4.59 27.69
C PHE A 496 -17.43 5.91 28.01
N GLU A 497 -17.79 6.16 29.27
CA GLU A 497 -18.39 7.43 29.71
C GLU A 497 -17.46 8.61 29.40
N ARG A 498 -16.19 8.52 29.81
CA ARG A 498 -15.18 9.56 29.54
C ARG A 498 -14.95 9.75 28.04
N TYR A 499 -14.82 8.64 27.30
CA TYR A 499 -14.65 8.65 25.86
C TYR A 499 -15.82 9.36 25.17
N SER A 500 -17.06 8.94 25.43
CA SER A 500 -18.25 9.51 24.80
C SER A 500 -18.46 10.98 25.18
N ALA A 501 -18.24 11.35 26.44
CA ALA A 501 -18.29 12.75 26.89
C ALA A 501 -17.26 13.63 26.15
N THR A 502 -16.07 13.10 25.88
CA THR A 502 -15.03 13.80 25.11
C THR A 502 -15.50 14.05 23.68
N LEU A 503 -16.02 13.04 22.98
CA LEU A 503 -16.53 13.17 21.61
C LEU A 503 -17.70 14.17 21.53
N VAL A 504 -18.61 14.15 22.51
CA VAL A 504 -19.73 15.10 22.61
C VAL A 504 -19.21 16.52 22.81
N LYS A 505 -18.25 16.72 23.74
CA LYS A 505 -17.62 18.02 24.01
C LYS A 505 -16.91 18.58 22.79
N MET A 506 -16.21 17.73 22.03
CA MET A 506 -15.52 18.10 20.80
C MET A 506 -16.47 18.26 19.60
N LYS A 507 -17.76 17.96 19.79
CA LYS A 507 -18.84 17.94 18.79
C LYS A 507 -18.54 17.00 17.62
N GLU A 508 -17.82 15.92 17.88
CA GLU A 508 -17.44 14.88 16.92
C GLU A 508 -18.53 13.82 16.72
N VAL A 509 -19.54 13.79 17.59
CA VAL A 509 -20.75 13.00 17.39
C VAL A 509 -21.74 13.69 16.45
N SER A 510 -22.58 12.90 15.81
CA SER A 510 -23.71 13.38 15.02
C SER A 510 -25.00 13.51 15.84
N LYS A 511 -25.99 14.23 15.29
CA LYS A 511 -27.24 14.57 15.99
C LYS A 511 -28.06 13.36 16.43
N ASP A 512 -27.95 12.24 15.72
CA ASP A 512 -28.61 10.97 16.06
C ASP A 512 -28.12 10.38 17.39
N VAL A 513 -26.82 10.54 17.73
CA VAL A 513 -26.32 10.15 19.06
C VAL A 513 -27.01 10.97 20.15
N LEU A 514 -27.25 12.26 19.88
CA LEU A 514 -27.86 13.21 20.80
C LEU A 514 -29.40 13.21 20.78
N ALA A 515 -30.03 12.38 19.95
CA ALA A 515 -31.48 12.32 19.84
C ALA A 515 -32.10 11.86 21.18
N THR A 516 -33.22 12.46 21.58
CA THR A 516 -33.78 12.30 22.95
C THR A 516 -33.99 10.84 23.37
N ASN A 517 -34.34 9.97 22.42
CA ASN A 517 -34.63 8.56 22.63
C ASN A 517 -33.54 7.64 22.06
N SER A 518 -32.36 8.17 21.70
CA SER A 518 -31.25 7.35 21.20
C SER A 518 -30.80 6.34 22.26
N SER A 519 -30.26 5.20 21.82
CA SER A 519 -29.68 4.21 22.73
C SER A 519 -28.60 4.83 23.64
N TYR A 520 -27.88 5.85 23.16
CA TYR A 520 -26.88 6.56 23.97
C TYR A 520 -27.51 7.34 25.11
N ASN A 521 -28.52 8.18 24.83
CA ASN A 521 -29.18 8.97 25.86
C ASN A 521 -29.94 8.10 26.87
N VAL A 522 -30.52 6.99 26.41
CA VAL A 522 -31.13 5.99 27.31
C VAL A 522 -30.08 5.37 28.24
N TRP A 523 -28.91 5.00 27.70
CA TRP A 523 -27.81 4.47 28.50
C TRP A 523 -27.27 5.50 29.52
N VAL A 524 -27.11 6.77 29.12
CA VAL A 524 -26.67 7.85 30.03
C VAL A 524 -27.65 8.01 31.20
N LYS A 525 -28.96 8.02 30.93
CA LYS A 525 -29.99 8.09 31.98
C LYS A 525 -29.90 6.88 32.91
N LYS A 526 -29.86 5.66 32.36
CA LYS A 526 -29.72 4.43 33.15
C LYS A 526 -28.47 4.42 34.02
N LEU A 527 -27.33 4.89 33.49
CA LEU A 527 -26.09 5.00 34.25
C LEU A 527 -26.20 6.02 35.39
N SER A 528 -26.87 7.15 35.16
CA SER A 528 -27.09 8.16 36.22
C SER A 528 -27.97 7.62 37.36
N GLU A 529 -29.03 6.89 37.02
CA GLU A 529 -29.91 6.22 38.00
C GLU A 529 -29.15 5.17 38.81
N PHE A 530 -28.32 4.36 38.14
CA PHE A 530 -27.47 3.36 38.79
C PHE A 530 -26.48 3.99 39.78
N LYS A 531 -25.79 5.07 39.38
CA LYS A 531 -24.85 5.80 40.24
C LYS A 531 -25.56 6.42 41.46
N SER A 532 -26.76 6.96 41.28
CA SER A 532 -27.57 7.52 42.37
C SER A 532 -27.96 6.45 43.39
N LYS A 533 -28.36 5.26 42.93
CA LYS A 533 -28.70 4.14 43.83
C LYS A 533 -27.49 3.67 44.65
N MET A 534 -26.31 3.56 44.03
CA MET A 534 -25.08 3.21 44.75
C MET A 534 -24.65 4.27 45.77
N SER A 535 -24.91 5.55 45.51
CA SER A 535 -24.62 6.62 46.47
C SER A 535 -25.55 6.60 47.69
N ASN A 536 -26.81 6.19 47.51
CA ASN A 536 -27.80 6.17 48.60
C ASN A 536 -27.73 4.88 49.45
N GLY A 537 -27.18 3.78 48.92
CA GLY A 537 -27.01 2.52 49.65
C GLY A 537 -25.83 2.46 50.63
N VAL A 538 -25.05 3.55 50.78
CA VAL A 538 -23.91 3.63 51.71
C VAL A 538 -24.28 4.38 53.01
N ILE A 539 -25.52 4.86 53.15
CA ILE A 539 -25.95 5.69 54.30
C ILE A 539 -26.76 4.90 55.35
N ASP A 540 -27.14 3.64 55.11
CA ASP A 540 -28.19 2.97 55.91
C ASP A 540 -27.71 1.76 56.76
N GLU A 541 -26.48 1.80 57.30
CA GLU A 541 -26.00 0.77 58.25
C GLU A 541 -25.55 1.33 59.63
N SER A 542 -25.74 2.62 59.94
CA SER A 542 -25.37 3.17 61.26
C SER A 542 -26.51 3.37 62.25
N ASP A 543 -27.78 3.35 61.83
CA ASP A 543 -28.89 3.83 62.69
C ASP A 543 -29.88 2.72 63.14
N ALA A 544 -29.46 1.45 63.10
CA ALA A 544 -30.27 0.33 63.58
C ALA A 544 -29.61 -0.45 64.74
N MET A 545 -29.11 0.25 65.76
CA MET A 545 -28.89 -0.32 67.10
C MET A 545 -28.99 0.75 68.18
N GLU A 546 -30.20 1.27 68.41
CA GLU A 546 -30.59 1.82 69.72
C GLU A 546 -32.12 1.76 69.85
N THR A 547 -32.61 0.65 70.40
CA THR A 547 -33.71 0.54 71.40
C THR A 547 -33.83 -0.88 71.88
#